data_AF-A0A453C2W3-F1
#
_entry.id   AF-A0A453C2W3-F1
#
_cell.length_a   1.000
_cell.length_b   1.000
_cell.length_c   1.000
_cell.angle_alpha   90.00
_cell.angle_beta   90.00
_cell.angle_gamma   90.00
#
_symmetry.space_group_name_H-M   'P 1'
#
loop_
_entity.id
_entity.type
_entity.pdbx_description
1 polymer ?
#
loop_
_entity_poly.entity_id
_entity_poly.type
_entity_poly.pdbx_seq_one_letter_code
_entity_poly.pdbx_strand_id
1 'polypeptide(L)'
;MVLTHVQSDEAAASAAVFASRYVQEPVPSYELGEKSISKDAAYQIIHDELLLDGSPRLNLASFVTTWMEPECDRLILEGMNKNYADMDEYPVTT
;
A
#
# COMPACT_ATOMS: atom_id res chain seq x y z
N MET A 1 0.24 23.15 6.90
CA MET A 1 -0.92 22.29 7.18
C MET A 1 -1.88 22.43 6.00
N VAL A 2 -1.74 21.57 4.98
CA VAL A 2 -2.67 21.55 3.85
C VAL A 2 -3.79 20.59 4.24
N LEU A 3 -4.95 21.16 4.57
CA LEU A 3 -6.17 20.39 4.75
C LEU A 3 -6.67 20.03 3.35
N THR A 4 -6.34 18.84 2.86
CA THR A 4 -6.96 18.28 1.66
C THR A 4 -8.43 18.06 1.99
N HIS A 5 -9.30 18.84 1.34
CA HIS A 5 -10.73 18.76 1.50
C HIS A 5 -11.18 17.41 0.89
N VAL A 6 -11.46 16.42 1.75
CA VAL A 6 -12.08 15.17 1.29
C VAL A 6 -13.51 15.50 0.91
N GLN A 7 -13.79 15.65 -0.39
CA GLN A 7 -15.16 15.64 -0.89
C GLN A 7 -15.69 14.21 -0.71
N SER A 8 -16.44 13.99 0.36
CA SER A 8 -17.19 12.77 0.58
C SER A 8 -18.36 12.74 -0.40
N ASP A 9 -18.12 12.15 -1.57
CA ASP A 9 -19.18 11.80 -2.51
C ASP A 9 -19.93 10.60 -1.90
N GLU A 10 -20.97 10.88 -1.09
CA GLU A 10 -21.74 9.89 -0.30
C GLU A 10 -22.28 8.73 -1.16
N ALA A 11 -22.54 8.98 -2.45
CA ALA A 11 -22.98 7.96 -3.40
C ALA A 11 -21.86 6.97 -3.79
N ALA A 12 -20.59 7.37 -3.74
CA ALA A 12 -19.44 6.51 -4.03
C ALA A 12 -18.99 5.69 -2.81
N ALA A 13 -19.36 6.09 -1.59
CA ALA A 13 -19.02 5.39 -0.36
C ALA A 13 -19.83 4.09 -0.17
N SER A 14 -21.01 3.97 -0.80
CA SER A 14 -21.90 2.81 -0.70
C SER A 14 -21.73 1.79 -1.83
N ALA A 15 -21.02 2.13 -2.91
CA ALA A 15 -20.79 1.20 -4.01
C ALA A 15 -19.67 0.22 -3.64
N ALA A 16 -19.88 -1.08 -3.85
CA ALA A 16 -18.80 -2.06 -3.77
C ALA A 16 -17.62 -1.60 -4.64
N VAL A 17 -16.37 -1.83 -4.21
CA VAL A 17 -15.16 -1.32 -4.89
C VAL A 17 -15.19 -1.57 -6.41
N PHE A 18 -15.57 -2.78 -6.82
CA PHE A 18 -15.69 -3.19 -8.23
C PHE A 18 -16.91 -2.62 -8.97
N ALA A 19 -17.91 -2.12 -8.26
CA ALA A 19 -19.06 -1.40 -8.82
C ALA A 19 -18.86 0.13 -8.82
N SER A 20 -17.76 0.62 -8.24
CA SER A 20 -17.44 2.04 -8.22
C SER A 20 -16.83 2.49 -9.56
N ARG A 21 -16.98 3.79 -9.87
CA ARG A 21 -16.36 4.42 -11.05
C ARG A 21 -14.83 4.26 -11.09
N TYR A 22 -14.19 4.00 -9.95
CA TYR A 22 -12.73 3.95 -9.82
C TYR A 22 -12.10 2.72 -10.49
N VAL A 23 -12.88 1.68 -10.82
CA VAL A 23 -12.42 0.50 -11.57
C VAL A 23 -12.75 0.60 -13.07
N GLN A 24 -13.52 1.62 -13.48
CA GLN A 24 -13.97 1.78 -14.86
C GLN A 24 -12.99 2.58 -15.74
N GLU A 25 -12.14 3.40 -15.12
CA GLU A 25 -11.12 4.20 -15.79
C GLU A 25 -9.72 3.77 -15.34
N PRO A 26 -8.72 3.76 -16.24
CA PRO A 26 -7.35 3.41 -15.87
C PRO A 26 -6.76 4.42 -14.88
N VAL A 27 -5.96 3.94 -13.94
CA VAL A 27 -5.27 4.81 -12.97
C VAL A 27 -4.25 5.69 -13.69
N PRO A 28 -4.21 7.01 -13.43
CA PRO A 28 -3.21 7.91 -14.01
C PRO A 28 -1.79 7.43 -13.71
N SER A 29 -1.01 7.14 -14.76
CA SER A 29 0.38 6.64 -14.61
C SER A 29 1.45 7.73 -14.77
N TYR A 30 1.12 8.86 -15.38
CA TYR A 30 2.08 9.90 -15.78
C TYR A 30 1.86 11.27 -15.12
N GLU A 31 0.69 11.47 -14.52
CA GLU A 31 0.30 12.71 -13.87
C GLU A 31 -0.40 12.38 -12.55
N LEU A 32 -0.38 13.32 -11.62
CA LEU A 32 -1.13 13.17 -10.38
C LEU A 32 -2.63 13.31 -10.67
N GLY A 33 -3.44 12.34 -10.23
CA GLY A 33 -4.89 12.40 -10.39
C GLY A 33 -5.48 13.67 -9.75
N GLU A 34 -6.37 14.35 -10.49
CA GLU A 34 -6.98 15.61 -10.05
C GLU A 34 -7.88 15.44 -8.81
N LYS A 35 -8.41 14.24 -8.60
CA LYS A 35 -9.37 13.91 -7.54
C LYS A 35 -8.86 12.74 -6.73
N SER A 36 -9.12 12.77 -5.42
CA SER A 36 -8.88 11.63 -4.55
C SER A 36 -9.84 10.47 -4.86
N ILE A 37 -9.38 9.26 -4.60
CA ILE A 37 -10.16 8.03 -4.67
C ILE A 37 -10.33 7.44 -3.27
N SER A 38 -11.31 6.54 -3.09
CA SER A 38 -11.48 5.84 -1.82
C SER A 38 -10.23 5.01 -1.49
N LYS A 39 -9.84 4.95 -0.22
CA LYS A 39 -8.71 4.13 0.27
C LYS A 39 -8.86 2.66 -0.12
N ASP A 40 -10.09 2.13 -0.11
CA ASP A 40 -10.35 0.72 -0.39
C ASP A 40 -10.23 0.43 -1.89
N ALA A 41 -10.64 1.40 -2.72
CA ALA A 41 -10.46 1.32 -4.17
C ALA A 41 -8.97 1.44 -4.56
N ALA A 42 -8.24 2.39 -3.97
CA ALA A 42 -6.80 2.54 -4.17
C ALA A 42 -6.05 1.24 -3.83
N TYR A 43 -6.34 0.68 -2.65
CA TYR A 43 -5.73 -0.57 -2.20
C TYR A 43 -6.02 -1.71 -3.17
N GLN A 44 -7.29 -1.91 -3.54
CA GLN A 44 -7.68 -3.02 -4.41
C GLN A 44 -7.01 -2.93 -5.78
N ILE A 45 -6.97 -1.74 -6.40
CA ILE A 45 -6.36 -1.58 -7.72
C ILE A 45 -4.87 -1.91 -7.69
N ILE A 46 -4.13 -1.39 -6.70
CA ILE A 46 -2.70 -1.67 -6.55
C ILE A 46 -2.49 -3.16 -6.22
N HIS A 47 -3.32 -3.72 -5.35
CA HIS A 47 -3.24 -5.12 -4.97
C HIS A 47 -3.46 -6.05 -6.17
N ASP A 48 -4.45 -5.77 -7.01
CA ASP A 48 -4.76 -6.54 -8.20
C ASP A 48 -3.65 -6.46 -9.26
N GLU A 49 -3.02 -5.28 -9.42
CA GLU A 49 -1.86 -5.12 -10.30
C GLU A 49 -0.66 -5.95 -9.82
N LEU A 50 -0.42 -5.99 -8.50
CA LEU A 50 0.64 -6.81 -7.91
C LEU A 50 0.39 -8.32 -8.03
N LEU A 51 -0.83 -8.77 -8.29
CA LEU A 51 -1.10 -10.20 -8.58
C LEU A 51 -0.52 -10.65 -9.92
N LEU A 52 -0.14 -9.71 -10.79
CA LEU A 52 0.55 -10.02 -12.05
C LEU A 52 2.03 -10.36 -11.84
N ASP A 53 2.59 -10.04 -10.67
CA ASP A 53 3.95 -10.43 -10.31
C ASP A 53 4.06 -11.94 -10.08
N GLY A 54 5.20 -12.51 -10.47
CA GLY A 54 5.52 -13.90 -10.20
C GLY A 54 5.69 -14.16 -8.70
N SER A 55 5.27 -15.35 -8.24
CA SER A 55 5.46 -15.73 -6.84
C SER A 55 6.94 -15.70 -6.44
N PRO A 56 7.34 -14.91 -5.41
CA PRO A 56 8.74 -14.83 -4.98
C PRO A 56 9.33 -16.19 -4.58
N ARG A 57 8.50 -17.11 -4.05
CA ARG A 57 8.93 -18.46 -3.67
C ARG A 57 9.31 -19.36 -4.85
N LEU A 58 8.85 -19.02 -6.05
CA LEU A 58 9.16 -19.72 -7.30
C LEU A 58 10.31 -19.04 -8.07
N ASN A 59 10.82 -17.92 -7.57
CA ASN A 59 11.95 -17.23 -8.19
C ASN A 59 13.28 -17.90 -7.79
N LEU A 60 13.84 -18.71 -8.70
CA LEU A 60 15.11 -19.39 -8.52
C LEU A 60 16.33 -18.60 -9.03
N ALA A 61 16.12 -17.41 -9.59
CA ALA A 61 17.18 -16.57 -10.11
C ALA A 61 17.79 -15.65 -9.04
N SER A 62 17.02 -15.34 -7.99
CA SER A 62 17.45 -14.45 -6.90
C SER A 62 18.22 -15.20 -5.82
N PHE A 63 19.20 -14.51 -5.23
CA PHE A 63 19.89 -14.96 -4.00
C PHE A 63 19.26 -14.37 -2.73
N VAL A 64 18.27 -13.48 -2.85
CA VAL A 64 17.61 -12.81 -1.72
C VAL A 64 16.59 -13.74 -1.05
N THR A 65 16.42 -13.60 0.26
CA THR A 65 15.46 -14.37 1.06
C THR A 65 14.02 -14.00 0.69
N THR A 66 13.17 -15.00 0.42
CA THR A 66 11.76 -14.82 0.01
C THR A 66 10.74 -15.39 1.01
N TRP A 67 11.21 -15.82 2.17
CA TRP A 67 10.38 -16.34 3.27
C TRP A 67 11.04 -16.08 4.62
N MET A 68 10.23 -15.75 5.62
CA MET A 68 10.63 -15.58 7.01
C MET A 68 9.54 -16.15 7.94
N GLU A 69 9.89 -16.38 9.21
CA GLU A 69 8.92 -16.86 10.21
C GLU A 69 7.86 -15.78 10.53
N PRO A 70 6.61 -16.15 10.86
CA PRO A 70 5.55 -15.21 11.21
C PRO A 70 5.89 -14.28 12.40
N GLU A 71 6.74 -14.74 13.29
CA GLU A 71 7.30 -13.96 14.39
C GLU A 71 8.14 -12.78 13.86
N CYS A 72 8.90 -13.00 12.80
CA CYS A 72 9.73 -11.97 12.19
C CYS A 72 8.88 -10.94 11.42
N ASP A 73 7.84 -11.37 10.70
CA ASP A 73 6.89 -10.47 10.05
C ASP A 73 6.25 -9.50 11.06
N ARG A 74 5.89 -10.01 12.25
CA ARG A 74 5.34 -9.18 13.34
C ARG A 74 6.35 -8.15 13.83
N LEU A 75 7.60 -8.54 14.06
CA LEU A 75 8.66 -7.62 14.49
C LEU A 75 8.92 -6.52 13.45
N ILE A 76 8.92 -6.87 12.16
CA ILE A 76 9.10 -5.91 11.07
C ILE A 76 7.93 -4.91 11.04
N LEU A 77 6.69 -5.38 11.13
CA LEU A 77 5.51 -4.52 11.14
C LEU A 77 5.46 -3.60 12.38
N GLU A 78 5.82 -4.11 13.55
CA GLU A 78 5.93 -3.33 14.80
C GLU A 78 7.07 -2.29 14.76
N GLY A 79 8.11 -2.56 13.98
CA GLY A 79 9.27 -1.69 13.81
C GLY A 79 9.20 -0.73 12.61
N MET A 80 8.20 -0.87 11.72
CA MET A 80 8.15 -0.17 10.42
C MET A 80 8.14 1.36 10.53
N ASN A 81 7.67 1.90 11.66
CA ASN A 81 7.62 3.34 11.92
C ASN A 81 8.84 3.88 12.70
N LYS A 82 9.80 3.02 13.05
CA LYS A 82 11.02 3.43 13.76
C LYS A 82 12.08 3.88 12.77
N ASN A 83 12.60 5.08 12.96
CA ASN A 83 13.68 5.61 12.14
C ASN A 83 15.03 5.14 12.70
N TYR A 84 15.75 4.31 11.94
CA TYR A 84 17.05 3.78 12.36
C TYR A 84 18.11 4.86 12.62
N ALA A 85 18.04 6.00 11.92
CA ALA A 85 18.99 7.09 12.11
C ALA A 85 18.76 7.91 13.40
N ASP A 86 17.62 7.70 14.06
CA ASP A 86 17.12 8.52 15.16
C ASP A 86 17.42 7.85 16.51
N MET A 87 18.68 7.91 16.90
CA MET A 87 19.24 7.19 18.05
C MET A 87 18.68 7.68 19.38
N ASP A 88 18.39 8.98 19.49
CA ASP A 88 17.95 9.60 20.73
C ASP A 88 16.50 9.19 21.07
N GLU A 89 15.66 9.08 20.04
CA GLU A 89 14.26 8.67 20.11
C GLU A 89 14.09 7.15 20.22
N TYR A 90 14.97 6.38 19.56
CA TYR A 90 14.90 4.92 19.54
C TYR A 90 16.22 4.24 19.99
N PRO A 91 16.64 4.43 21.25
CA PRO A 91 17.96 4.02 21.74
C PRO A 91 18.19 2.51 21.85
N VAL A 92 17.14 1.71 21.64
CA VAL A 92 17.24 0.23 21.64
C VAL A 92 17.33 -0.32 20.21
N THR A 93 16.94 0.46 19.21
CA THR A 93 16.94 0.02 17.81
C THR A 93 18.36 -0.07 17.24
N THR A 94 19.32 0.61 17.87
CA THR A 94 20.71 0.69 17.45
C THR A 94 21.67 0.63 18.64
#